data_AF-A0A1G1LFI1-F1
#
_entry.id   AF-A0A1G1LFI1-F1
#
_cell.length_a   1.000
_cell.length_b   1.000
_cell.length_c   1.000
_cell.angle_alpha   90.00
_cell.angle_beta   90.00
_cell.angle_gamma   90.00
#
_symmetry.space_group_name_H-M   'P 1'
#
loop_
_entity.id
_entity.type
_entity.pdbx_description
1 polymer ?
#
loop_
_entity_poly.entity_id
_entity_poly.type
_entity_poly.pdbx_seq_one_letter_code
_entity_poly.pdbx_strand_id
1 'polypeptide(L)' 'MAKDCGPVAEMERYIGKVATIQLKSGATAPIAEGRLIALNGDTLTVETSERTRTHVDCNNVLSISQSEPPS' A
#
# COMPACT_ATOMS: atom_id res chain seq x y z
N MET A 1 19.91 -12.06 -3.74
CA MET A 1 19.28 -11.81 -2.43
C MET A 1 17.90 -11.25 -2.70
N ALA A 2 16.83 -12.01 -2.45
CA ALA A 2 15.48 -11.47 -2.49
C ALA A 2 15.38 -10.48 -1.32
N LYS A 3 15.18 -9.18 -1.64
CA LYS A 3 14.81 -8.21 -0.62
C LYS A 3 13.47 -8.65 -0.06
N ASP A 4 13.47 -9.06 1.20
CA ASP A 4 12.29 -9.53 1.92
C ASP A 4 11.41 -8.31 2.28
N CYS A 5 10.80 -7.74 1.25
CA CYS A 5 9.80 -6.71 1.41
C CYS A 5 8.48 -7.45 1.68
N GLY A 6 8.31 -7.93 2.91
CA GLY A 6 7.27 -8.88 3.32
C GLY A 6 5.85 -8.66 2.74
N PRO A 7 5.33 -7.43 2.63
CA PRO A 7 4.01 -7.19 2.05
C PRO A 7 3.99 -6.86 0.55
N VAL A 8 5.11 -6.81 -0.18
CA VAL A 8 5.13 -6.48 -1.63
C VAL A 8 4.27 -7.44 -2.44
N ALA A 9 4.39 -8.74 -2.18
CA ALA A 9 3.59 -9.75 -2.87
C ALA A 9 2.08 -9.60 -2.58
N GLU A 10 1.70 -9.13 -1.39
CA GLU A 10 0.28 -8.83 -1.10
C GLU A 10 -0.17 -7.53 -1.76
N MET A 11 0.67 -6.48 -1.77
CA MET A 11 0.36 -5.23 -2.47
C MET A 11 0.12 -5.45 -3.96
N GLU A 12 0.94 -6.30 -4.61
CA GLU A 12 0.75 -6.69 -6.01
C GLU A 12 -0.64 -7.33 -6.24
N ARG A 13 -1.11 -8.16 -5.31
CA ARG A 13 -2.43 -8.81 -5.41
C ARG A 13 -3.59 -7.85 -5.19
N TYR A 14 -3.32 -6.72 -4.54
CA TYR A 14 -4.31 -5.69 -4.27
C TYR A 14 -4.26 -4.53 -5.29
N ILE A 15 -3.35 -4.55 -6.28
CA ILE A 15 -3.35 -3.56 -7.38
C ILE A 15 -4.72 -3.53 -8.07
N GLY A 16 -5.26 -2.33 -8.24
CA GLY A 16 -6.61 -2.05 -8.77
C GLY A 16 -7.72 -2.04 -7.71
N LYS A 17 -7.44 -2.48 -6.48
CA LYS A 17 -8.40 -2.56 -5.37
C LYS A 17 -8.16 -1.45 -4.33
N VAL A 18 -9.18 -1.18 -3.53
CA VAL A 18 -9.08 -0.29 -2.37
C VAL A 18 -8.55 -1.10 -1.18
N ALA A 19 -7.51 -0.58 -0.55
CA ALA A 19 -6.89 -1.19 0.61
C ALA A 19 -6.50 -0.13 1.64
N THR A 20 -6.48 -0.56 2.89
CA THR A 20 -5.97 0.19 4.03
C THR A 20 -4.53 -0.24 4.30
N ILE A 21 -3.61 0.71 4.29
CA ILE A 21 -2.18 0.50 4.46
C ILE A 21 -1.76 1.05 5.82
N GLN A 22 -1.28 0.19 6.71
CA GLN A 22 -0.67 0.62 7.96
C GLN A 22 0.82 0.86 7.75
N LEU A 23 1.29 2.04 8.15
CA LEU A 23 2.70 2.40 8.12
C LEU A 23 3.36 2.17 9.49
N LYS A 24 4.67 1.92 9.48
CA LYS A 24 5.49 1.83 10.68
C LYS A 24 5.46 3.16 11.44
N SER A 25 5.48 3.08 12.77
CA SER A 25 5.40 4.23 13.67
C SER A 25 6.53 5.22 13.38
N GLY A 26 6.19 6.45 13.00
CA GLY A 26 7.13 7.47 12.53
C GLY A 26 6.64 8.27 11.31
N ALA A 27 5.63 7.77 10.59
CA ALA A 27 4.96 8.51 9.52
C ALA A 27 3.92 9.49 10.08
N THR A 28 3.84 10.71 9.51
CA THR A 28 2.89 11.76 9.88
C THR A 28 1.42 11.34 9.72
N ALA A 29 1.16 10.31 8.92
CA ALA A 29 -0.13 9.65 8.78
C ALA A 29 0.09 8.12 8.88
N PRO A 30 -0.22 7.48 10.02
CA PRO A 30 0.10 6.06 10.23
C PRO A 30 -0.77 5.11 9.40
N ILE A 31 -1.83 5.62 8.76
CA ILE A 31 -2.77 4.84 7.96
C ILE A 31 -3.06 5.60 6.67
N ALA A 32 -2.87 4.96 5.52
CA ALA A 32 -3.28 5.46 4.21
C ALA A 32 -4.35 4.53 3.64
N GLU A 33 -5.54 5.04 3.38
CA GLU A 33 -6.60 4.33 2.65
C GLU A 33 -6.68 4.85 1.23
N GLY A 34 -6.69 3.94 0.25
CA GLY A 34 -6.85 4.32 -1.13
C GLY A 34 -6.78 3.15 -2.09
N ARG A 35 -6.99 3.46 -3.38
CA ARG A 35 -6.84 2.50 -4.45
C ARG A 35 -5.37 2.32 -4.77
N LEU A 36 -4.92 1.08 -4.78
CA LEU A 36 -3.56 0.73 -5.20
C LEU A 36 -3.48 0.80 -6.72
N ILE A 37 -2.63 1.66 -7.26
CA ILE A 37 -2.56 1.92 -8.70
C ILE A 37 -1.45 1.11 -9.36
N ALA A 38 -0.28 1.13 -8.76
CA ALA A 38 0.91 0.48 -9.30
C ALA A 38 1.92 0.20 -8.18
N LEU A 39 2.72 -0.85 -8.36
CA LEU A 39 3.89 -1.15 -7.54
C LEU A 39 5.12 -1.15 -8.43
N ASN A 40 6.06 -0.27 -8.14
CA ASN A 40 7.32 -0.15 -8.87
C ASN A 40 8.46 -0.55 -7.94
N GLY A 41 8.85 -1.83 -8.00
CA GLY A 41 9.87 -2.39 -7.11
C GLY A 41 9.47 -2.28 -5.64
N ASP A 42 10.10 -1.36 -4.91
CA ASP A 42 9.87 -1.12 -3.49
C ASP A 42 8.91 0.07 -3.22
N THR A 43 8.32 0.69 -4.25
CA THR A 43 7.45 1.87 -4.10
C THR A 43 6.04 1.60 -4.60
N LEU A 44 5.06 1.80 -3.72
CA LEU A 44 3.64 1.64 -3.98
C LEU A 44 2.99 3.00 -4.26
N THR A 45 2.26 3.09 -5.38
CA THR A 45 1.43 4.26 -5.70
C THR A 45 0.00 4.01 -5.27
N VAL A 46 -0.49 4.87 -4.38
CA VAL A 46 -1.84 4.82 -3.81
C VAL A 46 -2.59 6.07 -4.23
N GLU A 47 -3.80 5.93 -4.76
CA GLU A 47 -4.68 7.05 -5.06
C GLU A 47 -5.77 7.12 -3.98
N THR A 48 -5.77 8.20 -3.21
CA THR A 48 -6.78 8.43 -2.17
C THR A 48 -8.12 8.86 -2.79
N SER A 49 -9.19 8.84 -2.01
CA SER A 49 -10.52 9.29 -2.42
C SER A 49 -10.55 10.74 -2.94
N GLU A 50 -9.59 11.58 -2.53
CA GLU A 50 -9.40 12.96 -2.99
C GLU A 50 -8.69 13.05 -4.35
N ARG A 51 -8.43 11.91 -5.02
CA ARG A 51 -7.58 11.78 -6.22
C ARG A 51 -6.14 12.24 -6.02
N THR A 52 -5.68 12.26 -4.77
CA THR A 52 -4.28 12.53 -4.44
C THR A 52 -3.48 11.25 -4.58
N ARG A 53 -2.37 11.31 -5.32
CA ARG A 53 -1.47 10.17 -5.48
C ARG A 53 -0.34 10.26 -4.47
N THR A 54 -0.25 9.24 -3.64
CA THR A 54 0.76 9.11 -2.59
C THR A 54 1.69 7.96 -2.95
N HIS A 55 3.00 8.19 -2.79
CA HIS A 55 4.02 7.16 -2.94
C HIS A 55 4.41 6.65 -1.56
N VAL A 56 4.23 5.36 -1.34
CA VAL A 56 4.52 4.68 -0.08
C VAL A 56 5.65 3.69 -0.32
N ASP A 57 6.75 3.83 0.41
CA ASP A 57 7.83 2.86 0.37
C ASP A 57 7.43 1.60 1.14
N CYS A 58 7.56 0.44 0.50
CA CYS A 58 7.14 -0.84 1.06
C CYS A 58 7.90 -1.20 2.34
N ASN A 59 9.12 -0.69 2.56
CA ASN A 59 9.84 -0.88 3.83
C ASN A 59 9.18 -0.16 5.01
N ASN A 60 8.38 0.87 4.74
CA ASN A 60 7.60 1.59 5.74
C ASN A 60 6.21 1.00 5.95
N VAL A 61 5.77 0.05 5.11
CA VAL A 61 4.50 -0.63 5.31
C VAL A 61 4.65 -1.70 6.39
N LEU A 62 3.76 -1.65 7.37
CA LEU A 62 3.64 -2.63 8.42
C LEU A 62 2.67 -3.75 8.01
N SER A 63 1.52 -3.38 7.46
CA SER A 63 0.49 -4.32 7.00
C SER A 63 -0.41 -3.66 5.95
N ILE A 64 -1.04 -4.48 5.12
CA ILE A 64 -2.03 -4.05 4.15
C ILE A 64 -3.25 -4.96 4.20
N SER A 65 -4.45 -4.36 4.23
CA SER A 65 -5.72 -5.08 4.28
C SER A 65 -6.64 -4.54 3.21
N GLN A 66 -7.27 -5.43 2.43
CA GLN A 66 -8.29 -5.04 1.46
C GLN A 66 -9.51 -4.46 2.19
N SER A 67 -9.98 -3.29 1.78
CA SER A 67 -11.09 -2.58 2.46
C SER A 67 -12.48 -3.09 2.04
N GLU A 68 -12.58 -3.78 0.90
CA GLU A 68 -13.81 -4.39 0.40
C GLU A 68 -13.66 -5.92 0.27
N PRO A 69 -14.65 -6.75 0.63
CA PRO A 69 -14.61 -8.18 0.35
C PRO A 69 -14.67 -8.43 -1.17
N PRO A 70 -14.03 -9.50 -1.69
CA PRO A 70 -14.21 -9.88 -3.08
C PRO A 70 -15.69 -10.19 -3.34
N SER A 71 -16.32 -9.47 -4.28
CA SER A 71 -17.66 -9.78 -4.81
C SER A 71 -17.62 -10.99 -5.74
#